data_AF-A0A2Z5TRZ9-F1
#
_entry.id   AF-A0A2Z5TRZ9-F1
#
_cell.length_a   1.000
_cell.length_b   1.000
_cell.length_c   1.000
_cell.angle_alpha   90.00
_cell.angle_beta   90.00
_cell.angle_gamma   90.00
#
_symmetry.space_group_name_H-M   'P 1'
#
loop_
_entity.id
_entity.type
_entity.pdbx_description
1 polymer ?
#
loop_
_entity_poly.entity_id
_entity_poly.type
_entity_poly.pdbx_seq_one_letter_code
_entity_poly.pdbx_strand_id
1 'polypeptide(L)'
;MGTIERDLLVCCNGCDSNKVTERKKSMERLLQLLEDQRTMQLLDGTNDRNSLTWDSVFLVVHKSILKEAVRFNAEEQKAHSSSAQSNRDNMKLKCSHLIDTLVKKAVQGTPKLKCSVVVSCILEVLNDGYLRKCFGCTYLLILKEILRVRKYWGYIKFDHWNELLDLCFVLYEKPPTHLDKATMAEILYWIVKCGTPQSHLGLQLRKKYVCLY
;
A
#
# COMPACT_ATOMS: atom_id res chain seq x y z
N MET A 1 23.83 16.07 -9.55
CA MET A 1 23.06 14.85 -9.23
C MET A 1 24.02 13.83 -8.63
N GLY A 2 23.81 13.45 -7.36
CA GLY A 2 24.64 12.42 -6.72
C GLY A 2 24.41 11.04 -7.35
N THR A 3 25.38 10.12 -7.24
CA THR A 3 25.26 8.77 -7.83
C THR A 3 24.02 8.03 -7.33
N ILE A 4 23.67 8.17 -6.04
CA ILE A 4 22.50 7.51 -5.42
C ILE A 4 21.18 8.09 -5.93
N GLU A 5 21.10 9.41 -6.08
CA GLU A 5 19.93 10.09 -6.63
C GLU A 5 19.66 9.64 -8.07
N ARG A 6 20.73 9.53 -8.88
CA ARG A 6 20.65 9.00 -10.25
C ARG A 6 20.17 7.55 -10.25
N ASP A 7 20.76 6.71 -9.41
CA ASP A 7 20.38 5.30 -9.30
C ASP A 7 18.90 5.14 -8.90
N LEU A 8 18.43 5.96 -7.95
CA LEU A 8 17.04 5.96 -7.52
C LEU A 8 16.09 6.40 -8.65
N LEU A 9 16.45 7.44 -9.41
CA LEU A 9 15.67 7.88 -10.57
C LEU A 9 15.59 6.79 -11.64
N VAL A 10 16.72 6.15 -11.96
CA VAL A 10 16.78 5.04 -12.93
C VAL A 10 15.89 3.88 -12.45
N CYS A 11 15.92 3.56 -11.15
CA CYS A 11 15.05 2.53 -10.60
C CYS A 11 13.57 2.92 -10.71
N CYS A 12 13.21 4.17 -10.40
CA CYS A 12 11.82 4.63 -10.51
C CYS A 12 11.33 4.56 -11.97
N ASN A 13 12.14 5.01 -12.92
CA ASN A 13 11.81 4.94 -14.34
C ASN A 13 11.65 3.49 -14.83
N GLY A 14 12.57 2.60 -14.43
CA GLY A 14 12.48 1.20 -14.79
C GLY A 14 11.30 0.48 -14.11
N CYS A 15 10.90 0.89 -12.91
CA CYS A 15 9.68 0.41 -12.25
C CYS A 15 8.42 0.77 -13.07
N ASP A 16 8.38 1.93 -13.72
CA ASP A 16 7.29 2.29 -14.63
C ASP A 16 7.44 1.70 -16.05
N SER A 17 8.50 0.93 -16.34
CA SER A 17 8.70 0.33 -17.65
C SER A 17 7.60 -0.69 -17.99
N ASN A 18 7.22 -0.73 -19.28
CA ASN A 18 6.34 -1.76 -19.82
C ASN A 18 7.09 -3.10 -20.00
N LYS A 19 8.43 -3.07 -20.06
CA LYS A 19 9.25 -4.29 -20.16
C LYS A 19 9.30 -4.99 -18.79
N VAL A 20 8.76 -6.21 -18.75
CA VAL A 20 8.67 -7.02 -17.53
C VAL A 20 10.04 -7.23 -16.86
N THR A 21 11.07 -7.56 -17.63
CA THR A 21 12.41 -7.86 -17.11
C THR A 21 13.07 -6.63 -16.51
N GLU A 22 12.89 -5.46 -17.12
CA GLU A 22 13.36 -4.18 -16.61
C GLU A 22 12.65 -3.82 -15.30
N ARG A 23 11.32 -3.89 -15.29
CA ARG A 23 10.51 -3.59 -14.10
C ARG A 23 10.89 -4.46 -12.91
N LYS A 24 11.05 -5.78 -13.11
CA LYS A 24 11.49 -6.71 -12.05
C LYS A 24 12.87 -6.34 -11.49
N LYS A 25 13.84 -6.11 -12.37
CA LYS A 25 15.20 -5.71 -11.96
C LYS A 25 15.20 -4.39 -11.19
N SER A 26 14.42 -3.42 -11.65
CA SER A 26 14.30 -2.11 -11.00
C SER A 26 13.65 -2.20 -9.63
N MET A 27 12.61 -3.03 -9.45
CA MET A 27 11.99 -3.25 -8.13
C MET A 27 12.97 -3.92 -7.15
N GLU A 28 13.74 -4.91 -7.59
CA GLU A 28 14.77 -5.56 -6.76
C GLU A 28 15.89 -4.59 -6.39
N ARG A 29 16.36 -3.78 -7.35
CA ARG A 29 17.38 -2.77 -7.10
C ARG A 29 16.86 -1.66 -6.19
N LEU A 30 15.61 -1.23 -6.36
CA LEU A 30 14.97 -0.25 -5.49
C LEU A 30 14.91 -0.75 -4.05
N LEU A 31 14.54 -2.01 -3.83
CA LEU A 31 14.56 -2.62 -2.50
C LEU A 31 15.95 -2.53 -1.85
N GLN A 32 17.01 -2.84 -2.61
CA GLN A 32 18.39 -2.70 -2.11
C GLN A 32 18.76 -1.26 -1.77
N LEU A 33 18.34 -0.29 -2.60
CA LEU A 33 18.60 1.13 -2.34
C LEU A 33 17.91 1.61 -1.06
N LEU A 34 16.71 1.10 -0.75
CA LEU A 34 15.97 1.44 0.47
C LEU A 34 16.63 0.92 1.77
N GLU A 35 17.59 0.00 1.66
CA GLU A 35 18.43 -0.41 2.80
C GLU A 35 19.65 0.50 3.00
N ASP A 36 20.03 1.32 2.01
CA ASP A 36 21.13 2.28 2.14
C ASP A 36 20.67 3.54 2.89
N GLN A 37 21.33 3.83 4.01
CA GLN A 37 21.04 5.01 4.84
C GLN A 37 21.16 6.34 4.07
N ARG A 38 22.01 6.42 3.04
CA ARG A 38 22.14 7.62 2.20
C ARG A 38 20.91 7.84 1.33
N THR A 39 20.28 6.77 0.85
CA THR A 39 18.99 6.84 0.15
C THR A 39 17.90 7.36 1.08
N MET A 40 17.89 6.87 2.33
CA MET A 40 16.98 7.33 3.37
C MET A 40 17.14 8.84 3.64
N GLN A 41 18.37 9.29 3.84
CA GLN A 41 18.66 10.71 4.06
C GLN A 41 18.27 11.59 2.86
N LEU A 42 18.51 11.09 1.64
CA LEU A 42 18.10 11.79 0.42
C LEU A 42 16.58 11.99 0.36
N LEU A 43 15.81 10.93 0.64
CA LEU A 43 14.35 10.99 0.64
C LEU A 43 13.80 11.84 1.80
N ASP A 44 14.44 11.80 2.97
CA ASP A 44 14.06 12.59 4.15
C ASP A 44 14.34 14.09 3.97
N GLY A 45 15.39 14.45 3.24
CA GLY A 45 15.81 15.84 3.01
C GLY A 45 15.13 16.52 1.84
N THR A 46 14.16 15.87 1.18
CA THR A 46 13.50 16.44 0.00
C THR A 46 12.48 17.52 0.37
N ASN A 47 12.59 18.66 -0.32
CA ASN A 47 11.64 19.75 -0.29
C ASN A 47 10.75 19.69 -1.55
N ASP A 48 9.68 20.50 -1.62
CA ASP A 48 8.68 20.48 -2.69
C ASP A 48 9.22 20.70 -4.12
N ARG A 49 10.52 21.00 -4.28
CA ARG A 49 11.20 21.19 -5.58
C ARG A 49 11.87 19.91 -6.11
N ASN A 50 11.98 18.86 -5.31
CA ASN A 50 12.62 17.61 -5.72
C ASN A 50 11.58 16.64 -6.32
N SER A 51 11.91 16.03 -7.46
CA SER A 51 11.05 15.01 -8.11
C SER A 51 11.06 13.66 -7.39
N LEU A 52 12.10 13.38 -6.59
CA LEU A 52 12.25 12.16 -5.81
C LEU A 52 11.89 12.42 -4.36
N THR A 53 10.68 12.04 -3.96
CA THR A 53 10.17 12.11 -2.59
C THR A 53 9.67 10.73 -2.17
N TRP A 54 9.43 10.53 -0.88
CA TRP A 54 8.76 9.32 -0.39
C TRP A 54 7.43 9.06 -1.11
N ASP A 55 6.68 10.12 -1.40
CA ASP A 55 5.41 10.05 -2.15
C ASP A 55 5.60 9.59 -3.59
N SER A 56 6.56 10.17 -4.31
CA SER A 56 6.76 9.82 -5.72
C SER A 56 7.30 8.41 -5.87
N VAL A 57 8.20 7.96 -4.98
CA VAL A 57 8.67 6.57 -4.95
C VAL A 57 7.51 5.62 -4.60
N PHE A 58 6.67 5.96 -3.62
CA PHE A 58 5.50 5.16 -3.27
C PHE A 58 4.53 4.99 -4.43
N LEU A 59 4.19 6.08 -5.12
CA LEU A 59 3.30 6.04 -6.28
C LEU A 59 3.87 5.21 -7.43
N VAL A 60 5.17 5.32 -7.69
CA VAL A 60 5.83 4.51 -8.71
C VAL A 60 5.76 3.03 -8.35
N VAL A 61 6.11 2.65 -7.11
CA VAL A 61 6.02 1.26 -6.64
C VAL A 61 4.60 0.74 -6.73
N HIS A 62 3.62 1.50 -6.24
CA HIS A 62 2.21 1.14 -6.31
C HIS A 62 1.78 0.89 -7.77
N LYS A 63 2.07 1.81 -8.69
CA LYS A 63 1.78 1.65 -10.13
C LYS A 63 2.45 0.42 -10.74
N SER A 64 3.69 0.11 -10.36
CA SER A 64 4.38 -1.10 -10.80
C SER A 64 3.68 -2.38 -10.32
N ILE A 65 3.16 -2.38 -9.08
CA ILE A 65 2.37 -3.49 -8.54
C ILE A 65 1.09 -3.67 -9.34
N LEU A 66 0.38 -2.59 -9.69
CA LEU A 66 -0.81 -2.68 -10.54
C LEU A 66 -0.50 -3.29 -11.92
N LYS A 67 0.63 -2.90 -12.55
CA LYS A 67 1.08 -3.50 -13.82
C LYS A 67 1.41 -4.98 -13.68
N GLU A 68 2.07 -5.38 -12.59
CA GLU A 68 2.32 -6.79 -12.30
C GLU A 68 1.02 -7.57 -12.10
N ALA A 69 0.04 -6.98 -11.41
CA ALA A 69 -1.26 -7.60 -11.17
C ALA A 69 -2.03 -7.87 -12.47
N VAL A 70 -2.06 -6.90 -13.39
CA VAL A 70 -2.66 -7.09 -14.73
C VAL A 70 -1.99 -8.25 -15.45
N ARG A 71 -0.65 -8.35 -15.38
CA ARG A 71 0.09 -9.47 -15.97
C ARG A 71 -0.27 -10.79 -15.30
N PHE A 72 -0.29 -10.85 -13.97
CA PHE A 72 -0.63 -12.06 -13.23
C PHE A 72 -2.04 -12.55 -13.59
N ASN A 73 -3.01 -11.63 -13.71
CA ASN A 73 -4.37 -11.99 -14.08
C ASN A 73 -4.43 -12.59 -15.50
N ALA A 74 -3.75 -11.94 -16.46
CA ALA A 74 -3.68 -12.42 -17.83
C ALA A 74 -2.94 -13.76 -17.97
N GLU A 75 -1.95 -14.01 -17.12
CA GLU A 75 -1.27 -15.31 -17.02
C GLU A 75 -2.20 -16.35 -16.38
N GLU A 76 -2.86 -16.06 -15.26
CA GLU A 76 -3.75 -17.03 -14.58
C GLU A 76 -4.93 -17.50 -15.44
N GLN A 77 -5.37 -16.70 -16.41
CA GLN A 77 -6.40 -17.10 -17.39
C GLN A 77 -5.91 -18.10 -18.44
N LYS A 78 -4.60 -18.30 -18.57
CA LYS A 78 -4.01 -19.28 -19.50
C LYS A 78 -3.68 -20.57 -18.74
N ALA A 79 -3.91 -21.73 -19.35
CA ALA A 79 -3.54 -23.02 -18.76
C ALA A 79 -2.01 -23.06 -18.55
N HIS A 80 -1.57 -23.25 -17.30
CA HIS A 80 -0.18 -23.08 -16.91
C HIS A 80 0.35 -24.16 -15.99
N SER A 81 1.66 -24.42 -16.11
CA SER A 81 2.40 -25.36 -15.26
C SER A 81 2.49 -24.86 -13.80
N SER A 82 2.75 -25.80 -12.89
CA SER A 82 3.05 -25.52 -11.48
C SER A 82 4.22 -24.54 -11.31
N SER A 83 5.24 -24.63 -12.17
CA SER A 83 6.39 -23.71 -12.15
C SER A 83 6.03 -22.26 -12.47
N ALA A 84 5.10 -22.04 -13.41
CA ALA A 84 4.62 -20.70 -13.73
C ALA A 84 3.82 -20.10 -12.57
N GLN A 85 3.01 -20.90 -11.87
CA GLN A 85 2.30 -20.48 -10.66
C GLN A 85 3.28 -20.05 -9.55
N SER A 86 4.27 -20.88 -9.25
CA SER A 86 5.28 -20.58 -8.23
C SER A 86 6.05 -19.28 -8.51
N ASN A 87 6.43 -19.06 -9.78
CA ASN A 87 7.11 -17.83 -10.20
C ASN A 87 6.24 -16.58 -10.00
N ARG A 88 4.92 -16.69 -10.24
CA ARG A 88 3.97 -15.59 -9.98
C ARG A 88 3.85 -15.31 -8.49
N ASP A 89 3.68 -16.35 -7.68
CA ASP A 89 3.48 -16.17 -6.24
C ASP A 89 4.73 -15.61 -5.56
N ASN A 90 5.93 -16.04 -5.98
CA ASN A 90 7.18 -15.43 -5.55
C ASN A 90 7.23 -13.93 -5.92
N MET A 91 6.80 -13.60 -7.15
CA MET A 91 6.77 -12.20 -7.58
C MET A 91 5.76 -11.36 -6.80
N LYS A 92 4.58 -11.91 -6.45
CA LYS A 92 3.60 -11.24 -5.57
C LYS A 92 4.23 -10.94 -4.21
N LEU A 93 4.96 -11.91 -3.62
CA LEU A 93 5.67 -11.70 -2.35
C LEU A 93 6.74 -10.61 -2.45
N LYS A 94 7.52 -10.56 -3.55
CA LYS A 94 8.50 -9.50 -3.79
C LYS A 94 7.85 -8.12 -3.88
N CYS A 95 6.74 -8.01 -4.60
CA CYS A 95 5.95 -6.78 -4.69
C CYS A 95 5.45 -6.33 -3.31
N SER A 96 4.86 -7.26 -2.54
CA SER A 96 4.39 -7.01 -1.18
C SER A 96 5.52 -6.56 -0.26
N HIS A 97 6.67 -7.22 -0.32
CA HIS A 97 7.81 -6.88 0.52
C HIS A 97 8.37 -5.49 0.18
N LEU A 98 8.48 -5.14 -1.10
CA LEU A 98 8.97 -3.82 -1.52
C LEU A 98 8.13 -2.67 -0.97
N ILE A 99 6.80 -2.72 -1.15
CA ILE A 99 5.93 -1.64 -0.69
C ILE A 99 5.83 -1.58 0.84
N ASP A 100 5.82 -2.74 1.51
CA ASP A 100 5.84 -2.82 2.98
C ASP A 100 7.13 -2.21 3.55
N THR A 101 8.30 -2.57 3.01
CA THR A 101 9.59 -2.00 3.41
C THR A 101 9.61 -0.50 3.18
N LEU A 102 9.17 -0.03 2.00
CA LEU A 102 9.10 1.39 1.68
C LEU A 102 8.26 2.16 2.71
N VAL A 103 7.04 1.69 2.99
CA VAL A 103 6.14 2.35 3.95
C VAL A 103 6.74 2.33 5.34
N LYS A 104 7.25 1.19 5.83
CA LYS A 104 7.86 1.07 7.16
C LYS A 104 9.00 2.08 7.35
N LYS A 105 9.84 2.24 6.34
CA LYS A 105 10.96 3.20 6.35
C LYS A 105 10.46 4.65 6.30
N ALA A 106 9.38 4.93 5.57
CA ALA A 106 8.79 6.26 5.45
C ALA A 106 7.99 6.72 6.70
N VAL A 107 7.42 5.77 7.45
CA VAL A 107 6.61 6.08 8.66
C VAL A 107 7.46 6.12 9.93
N GLN A 108 8.74 5.71 9.87
CA GLN A 108 9.67 5.80 11.00
C GLN A 108 9.95 7.26 11.37
N GLY A 109 9.60 7.62 12.61
CA GLY A 109 9.83 8.94 13.17
C GLY A 109 8.76 9.95 12.75
N THR A 110 9.11 10.84 11.82
CA THR A 110 8.17 11.85 11.32
C THR A 110 7.34 11.30 10.16
N PRO A 111 6.07 11.74 10.02
CA PRO A 111 5.26 11.46 8.84
C PRO A 111 5.91 12.01 7.57
N LYS A 112 6.29 11.13 6.62
CA LYS A 112 6.93 11.52 5.36
C LYS A 112 6.08 11.24 4.11
N LEU A 113 4.99 10.48 4.27
CA LEU A 113 4.05 10.18 3.19
C LEU A 113 2.81 11.06 3.29
N LYS A 114 2.31 11.54 2.16
CA LYS A 114 0.98 12.13 2.03
C LYS A 114 -0.06 11.05 2.25
N CYS A 115 -0.61 11.02 3.46
CA CYS A 115 -1.57 10.00 3.87
C CYS A 115 -2.79 9.90 2.95
N SER A 116 -3.27 11.03 2.42
CA SER A 116 -4.38 11.05 1.46
C SER A 116 -4.08 10.22 0.21
N VAL A 117 -2.85 10.27 -0.29
CA VAL A 117 -2.39 9.48 -1.45
C VAL A 117 -2.29 8.01 -1.08
N VAL A 118 -1.67 7.69 0.05
CA VAL A 118 -1.52 6.30 0.53
C VAL A 118 -2.88 5.63 0.71
N VAL A 119 -3.84 6.33 1.33
CA VAL A 119 -5.20 5.80 1.54
C VAL A 119 -5.94 5.61 0.22
N SER A 120 -5.80 6.52 -0.75
CA SER A 120 -6.38 6.31 -2.08
C SER A 120 -5.83 5.05 -2.76
N CYS A 121 -4.52 4.80 -2.70
CA CYS A 121 -3.91 3.58 -3.24
C CYS A 121 -4.36 2.31 -2.50
N ILE A 122 -4.59 2.39 -1.18
CA ILE A 122 -5.16 1.29 -0.40
C ILE A 122 -6.58 1.00 -0.87
N LEU A 123 -7.43 2.02 -0.99
CA LEU A 123 -8.81 1.87 -1.45
C LEU A 123 -8.87 1.31 -2.87
N GLU A 124 -7.99 1.72 -3.78
CA GLU A 124 -7.88 1.15 -5.12
C GLU A 124 -7.64 -0.37 -5.09
N VAL A 125 -6.68 -0.83 -4.28
CA VAL A 125 -6.38 -2.27 -4.13
C VAL A 125 -7.50 -3.02 -3.42
N LEU A 126 -8.09 -2.43 -2.38
CA LEU A 126 -9.13 -3.08 -1.60
C LEU A 126 -10.48 -3.10 -2.30
N ASN A 127 -10.77 -2.20 -3.24
CA ASN A 127 -12.02 -2.25 -4.00
C ASN A 127 -11.97 -3.30 -5.11
N ASP A 128 -10.84 -3.47 -5.79
CA ASP A 128 -10.70 -4.47 -6.85
C ASP A 128 -10.57 -5.90 -6.28
N GLY A 129 -11.41 -6.83 -6.74
CA GLY A 129 -11.42 -8.20 -6.21
C GLY A 129 -10.13 -8.99 -6.47
N TYR A 130 -9.47 -8.77 -7.61
CA TYR A 130 -8.24 -9.46 -7.98
C TYR A 130 -7.02 -8.87 -7.26
N LEU A 131 -6.91 -7.54 -7.22
CA LEU A 131 -5.86 -6.84 -6.46
C LEU A 131 -5.96 -7.19 -4.98
N ARG A 132 -7.18 -7.20 -4.42
CA ARG A 132 -7.43 -7.58 -3.02
C ARG A 132 -7.01 -9.02 -2.75
N LYS A 133 -7.29 -9.96 -3.67
CA LYS A 133 -6.83 -11.35 -3.56
C LYS A 133 -5.30 -11.45 -3.52
N CYS A 134 -4.61 -10.65 -4.32
CA CYS A 134 -3.15 -10.73 -4.44
C CYS A 134 -2.41 -9.96 -3.34
N PHE A 135 -2.89 -8.77 -2.97
CA PHE A 135 -2.15 -7.79 -2.18
C PHE A 135 -2.94 -7.23 -0.98
N GLY A 136 -4.21 -7.61 -0.81
CA GLY A 136 -5.09 -7.03 0.22
C GLY A 136 -4.52 -7.15 1.64
N CYS A 137 -3.91 -8.29 1.99
CA CYS A 137 -3.24 -8.46 3.28
C CYS A 137 -2.13 -7.41 3.49
N THR A 138 -1.25 -7.22 2.51
CA THR A 138 -0.16 -6.22 2.58
C THR A 138 -0.70 -4.80 2.73
N TYR A 139 -1.70 -4.40 1.94
CA TYR A 139 -2.26 -3.05 2.00
C TYR A 139 -3.05 -2.79 3.29
N LEU A 140 -3.68 -3.81 3.88
CA LEU A 140 -4.32 -3.71 5.20
C LEU A 140 -3.29 -3.57 6.33
N LEU A 141 -2.14 -4.24 6.24
CA LEU A 141 -1.04 -4.05 7.19
C LEU A 141 -0.43 -2.65 7.06
N ILE A 142 -0.28 -2.14 5.83
CA ILE A 142 0.12 -0.74 5.59
C ILE A 142 -0.91 0.22 6.21
N LEU A 143 -2.21 -0.01 5.99
CA LEU A 143 -3.27 0.79 6.60
C LEU A 143 -3.14 0.81 8.12
N LYS A 144 -2.93 -0.35 8.75
CA LYS A 144 -2.72 -0.47 10.20
C LYS A 144 -1.56 0.40 10.67
N GLU A 145 -0.42 0.37 9.98
CA GLU A 145 0.74 1.20 10.33
C GLU A 145 0.46 2.70 10.18
N ILE A 146 -0.25 3.10 9.13
CA ILE A 146 -0.68 4.49 8.93
C ILE A 146 -1.63 4.94 10.05
N LEU A 147 -2.61 4.12 10.41
CA LEU A 147 -3.60 4.46 11.43
C LEU A 147 -3.00 4.60 12.83
N ARG A 148 -1.88 3.93 13.11
CA ARG A 148 -1.14 4.05 14.39
C ARG A 148 -0.45 5.41 14.57
N VAL A 149 -0.19 6.13 13.48
CA VAL A 149 0.48 7.43 13.53
C VAL A 149 -0.56 8.55 13.61
N ARG A 150 -0.76 9.10 14.82
CA ARG A 150 -1.77 10.15 15.10
C ARG A 150 -1.73 11.34 14.16
N LYS A 151 -0.54 11.74 13.73
CA LYS A 151 -0.36 12.89 12.81
C LYS A 151 -1.05 12.67 11.46
N TYR A 152 -1.29 11.43 11.03
CA TYR A 152 -1.94 11.14 9.75
C TYR A 152 -3.46 11.34 9.77
N TRP A 153 -4.11 11.32 10.93
CA TRP A 153 -5.57 11.23 11.00
C TRP A 153 -6.27 12.43 10.35
N GLY A 154 -5.74 13.64 10.52
CA GLY A 154 -6.29 14.87 9.92
C GLY A 154 -6.02 15.01 8.42
N TYR A 155 -5.18 14.16 7.84
CA TYR A 155 -4.87 14.18 6.40
C TYR A 155 -5.68 13.16 5.60
N ILE A 156 -6.45 12.30 6.27
CA ILE A 156 -7.37 11.36 5.63
C ILE A 156 -8.69 12.10 5.35
N LYS A 157 -9.14 12.06 4.09
CA LYS A 157 -10.38 12.72 3.67
C LYS A 157 -11.59 12.09 4.35
N PHE A 158 -12.62 12.91 4.59
CA PHE A 158 -13.89 12.46 5.15
C PHE A 158 -14.48 11.25 4.43
N ASP A 159 -14.54 11.28 3.09
CA ASP A 159 -15.12 10.19 2.31
C ASP A 159 -14.29 8.90 2.41
N HIS A 160 -12.97 9.01 2.46
CA HIS A 160 -12.09 7.86 2.64
C HIS A 160 -12.31 7.16 3.98
N TRP A 161 -12.62 7.90 5.06
CA TRP A 161 -12.94 7.27 6.35
C TRP A 161 -14.18 6.39 6.29
N ASN A 162 -15.24 6.87 5.62
CA ASN A 162 -16.48 6.11 5.46
C ASN A 162 -16.23 4.87 4.59
N GLU A 163 -15.52 5.03 3.48
CA GLU A 163 -15.21 3.94 2.55
C GLU A 163 -14.33 2.86 3.21
N LEU A 164 -13.30 3.28 3.96
CA LEU A 164 -12.46 2.36 4.74
C LEU A 164 -13.29 1.58 5.76
N LEU A 165 -14.24 2.23 6.46
CA LEU A 165 -15.11 1.58 7.42
C LEU A 165 -15.98 0.52 6.73
N ASP A 166 -16.65 0.88 5.63
CA ASP A 166 -17.52 -0.02 4.88
C ASP A 166 -16.77 -1.24 4.34
N LEU A 167 -15.62 -1.01 3.69
CA LEU A 167 -14.78 -2.09 3.16
C LEU A 167 -14.25 -3.01 4.27
N CYS A 168 -13.72 -2.43 5.35
CA CYS A 168 -13.15 -3.23 6.43
C CYS A 168 -14.21 -4.02 7.19
N PHE A 169 -15.46 -3.55 7.26
CA PHE A 169 -16.57 -4.34 7.80
C PHE A 169 -16.85 -5.57 6.95
N VAL A 170 -16.94 -5.40 5.62
CA VAL A 170 -17.13 -6.54 4.71
C VAL A 170 -15.95 -7.52 4.80
N LEU A 171 -14.73 -7.01 4.91
CA LEU A 171 -13.52 -7.82 5.02
C LEU A 171 -13.36 -8.50 6.39
N TYR A 172 -14.02 -8.02 7.44
CA TYR A 172 -13.99 -8.70 8.73
C TYR A 172 -14.71 -10.06 8.70
N GLU A 173 -15.79 -10.15 7.93
CA GLU A 173 -16.53 -11.41 7.72
C GLU A 173 -15.68 -12.44 6.96
N LYS A 174 -14.98 -11.97 5.92
CA LYS A 174 -14.08 -12.77 5.09
C LYS A 174 -12.73 -12.08 4.92
N PRO A 175 -11.82 -12.23 5.89
CA PRO A 175 -10.49 -11.62 5.82
C PRO A 175 -9.70 -12.13 4.61
N PRO A 176 -8.82 -11.29 4.03
CA PRO A 176 -7.87 -11.76 3.03
C PRO A 176 -7.02 -12.91 3.57
N THR A 177 -6.57 -13.78 2.67
CA THR A 177 -5.69 -14.90 3.00
C THR A 177 -4.47 -14.40 3.77
N HIS A 178 -4.09 -15.12 4.83
CA HIS A 178 -2.98 -14.78 5.74
C HIS A 178 -3.20 -13.58 6.68
N LEU A 179 -4.42 -13.03 6.74
CA LEU A 179 -4.78 -12.02 7.74
C LEU A 179 -5.79 -12.59 8.73
N ASP A 180 -5.45 -12.58 10.02
CA ASP A 180 -6.33 -13.09 11.06
C ASP A 180 -7.44 -12.09 11.44
N LYS A 181 -8.53 -12.61 12.02
CA LYS A 181 -9.67 -11.78 12.45
C LYS A 181 -9.32 -10.78 13.55
N ALA A 182 -8.32 -11.05 14.39
CA ALA A 182 -7.92 -10.11 15.44
C ALA A 182 -7.19 -8.90 14.85
N THR A 183 -6.32 -9.10 13.85
CA THR A 183 -5.70 -8.01 13.10
C THR A 183 -6.75 -7.18 12.35
N MET A 184 -7.74 -7.81 11.74
CA MET A 184 -8.86 -7.09 11.12
C MET A 184 -9.69 -6.29 12.13
N ALA A 185 -9.98 -6.87 13.30
CA ALA A 185 -10.66 -6.17 14.39
C ALA A 185 -9.85 -4.96 14.88
N GLU A 186 -8.52 -5.09 14.96
CA GLU A 186 -7.64 -3.99 15.34
C GLU A 186 -7.68 -2.85 14.31
N ILE A 187 -7.65 -3.18 13.01
CA ILE A 187 -7.78 -2.18 11.94
C ILE A 187 -9.14 -1.46 12.06
N LEU A 188 -10.24 -2.20 12.22
CA LEU A 188 -11.56 -1.62 12.42
C LEU A 188 -11.63 -0.74 13.66
N TYR A 189 -11.06 -1.19 14.78
CA TYR A 189 -10.96 -0.39 16.00
C TYR A 189 -10.26 0.93 15.74
N TRP A 190 -9.13 0.92 15.04
CA TRP A 190 -8.41 2.14 14.69
C TRP A 190 -9.21 3.02 13.73
N ILE A 191 -9.89 2.46 12.73
CA ILE A 191 -10.77 3.24 11.84
C ILE A 191 -11.87 3.94 12.64
N VAL A 192 -12.55 3.24 13.54
CA VAL A 192 -13.63 3.83 14.35
C VAL A 192 -13.07 4.88 15.31
N LYS A 193 -11.99 4.57 16.04
CA LYS A 193 -11.37 5.48 17.00
C LYS A 193 -10.85 6.75 16.35
N CYS A 194 -10.18 6.62 15.21
CA CYS A 194 -9.53 7.74 14.50
C CYS A 194 -10.52 8.50 13.61
N GLY A 195 -11.48 7.80 12.99
CA GLY A 195 -12.44 8.38 12.07
C GLY A 195 -13.65 9.03 12.74
N THR A 196 -14.07 8.62 13.95
CA THR A 196 -15.25 9.24 14.63
C THR A 196 -15.08 10.74 14.91
N PRO A 197 -13.89 11.25 15.29
CA PRO A 197 -13.67 12.70 15.38
C PRO A 197 -13.46 13.40 14.03
N GLN A 198 -13.06 12.65 12.99
CA GLN A 198 -12.68 13.19 11.68
C GLN A 198 -13.82 13.08 10.65
N SER A 199 -14.89 12.37 10.99
CA SER A 199 -16.02 12.08 10.13
C SER A 199 -17.23 11.61 10.94
N HIS A 200 -18.38 11.47 10.28
CA HIS A 200 -19.62 11.08 10.93
C HIS A 200 -19.74 9.55 11.16
N LEU A 201 -18.64 8.80 11.28
CA LEU A 201 -18.68 7.33 11.48
C LEU A 201 -19.53 6.93 12.69
N GLY A 202 -19.49 7.71 13.78
CA GLY A 202 -20.34 7.45 14.94
C GLY A 202 -21.84 7.43 14.62
N LEU A 203 -22.30 8.27 13.68
CA LEU A 203 -23.69 8.27 13.20
C LEU A 203 -23.97 7.10 12.27
N GLN A 204 -23.01 6.72 11.41
CA GLN A 204 -23.15 5.57 10.52
C GLN A 204 -23.20 4.24 11.29
N LEU A 205 -22.34 4.09 12.29
CA LEU A 205 -22.36 2.94 13.19
C LEU A 205 -23.71 2.84 13.91
N ARG A 206 -24.22 3.96 14.45
CA ARG A 206 -25.57 3.98 15.03
C ARG A 206 -26.62 3.51 14.02
N LYS A 207 -26.62 4.01 12.78
CA LYS A 207 -27.58 3.54 11.76
C LYS A 207 -27.47 2.05 11.44
N LYS A 208 -26.26 1.49 11.40
CA LYS A 208 -26.03 0.06 11.13
C LYS A 208 -26.43 -0.85 12.30
N TYR A 209 -26.25 -0.40 13.54
CA TYR A 209 -26.47 -1.20 14.75
C TYR A 209 -27.79 -0.89 15.48
N VAL A 210 -28.52 0.17 15.12
CA VAL A 210 -29.87 0.48 15.66
C VAL A 210 -30.92 -0.52 15.18
N CYS A 211 -30.65 -1.34 14.15
CA CYS A 211 -31.53 -2.43 13.72
C CYS A 211 -31.34 -3.76 14.50
N LEU A 212 -30.61 -3.77 15.63
CA LEU A 212 -30.40 -4.97 16.46
C LEU A 212 -31.11 -4.92 17.84
N TYR A 213 -32.07 -4.01 18.01
CA TYR A 213 -33.00 -4.00 19.15
C TYR A 213 -34.44 -3.90 18.67
#